data_AF-A0AAW1YLR0-F1
#
_entry.id   AF-A0AAW1YLR0-F1
#
_cell.length_a   1.000
_cell.length_b   1.000
_cell.length_c   1.000
_cell.angle_alpha   90.00
_cell.angle_beta   90.00
_cell.angle_gamma   90.00
#
_symmetry.space_group_name_H-M   'P 1'
#
loop_
_entity.id
_entity.type
_entity.pdbx_description
1 polymer ?
#
loop_
_entity_poly.entity_id
_entity_poly.type
_entity_poly.pdbx_seq_one_letter_code
_entity_poly.pdbx_strand_id
1 'polypeptide(L)'
;MLRLQKSARNEFTSSEFRRMRKRIARLLTVKREREIEEGIGKRLSRKFDRQWKRSIIVRPPPSLKKLQEEEAAAEAAEAAKSA
;
A
#
# COMPACT_ATOMS: atom_id res chain seq x y z
N MET A 1 3.96 2.03 5.87
CA MET A 1 4.17 2.46 7.27
C MET A 1 5.21 1.66 8.01
N LEU A 2 5.28 0.34 7.86
CA LEU A 2 6.31 -0.51 8.49
C LEU A 2 7.74 0.10 8.52
N ARG A 3 8.19 0.73 7.42
CA ARG A 3 9.48 1.45 7.39
C ARG A 3 9.58 2.60 8.39
N LEU A 4 8.52 3.40 8.52
CA LEU A 4 8.43 4.51 9.47
C LEU A 4 8.30 4.02 10.92
N GLN A 5 7.53 2.96 11.16
CA GLN A 5 7.47 2.32 12.50
C GLN A 5 8.85 1.81 12.93
N LYS A 6 9.60 1.19 12.01
CA LYS A 6 10.98 0.76 12.27
C LYS A 6 11.91 1.91 12.62
N SER A 7 11.83 3.04 11.93
CA SER A 7 12.68 4.21 12.23
C SER A 7 12.28 4.89 13.55
N ALA A 8 10.99 4.94 13.86
CA ALA A 8 10.47 5.44 15.14
C ALA A 8 10.78 4.52 16.33
N ARG A 9 11.36 3.34 16.07
CA ARG A 9 11.64 2.29 17.07
C ARG A 9 10.39 1.79 17.81
N ASN A 10 9.23 1.87 17.14
CA ASN A 10 8.01 1.24 17.64
C ASN A 10 8.15 -0.29 17.56
N GLU A 11 7.33 -1.00 18.32
CA GLU A 11 7.20 -2.45 18.16
C GLU A 11 6.55 -2.77 16.81
N PHE A 12 7.21 -3.61 16.00
CA PHE A 12 6.68 -4.07 14.71
C PHE A 12 7.16 -5.49 14.41
N THR A 13 6.38 -6.21 13.62
CA THR A 13 6.71 -7.56 13.18
C THR A 13 7.70 -7.54 12.01
N SER A 14 8.95 -7.97 12.23
CA SER A 14 9.99 -7.94 11.19
C SER A 14 9.68 -8.85 9.99
N SER A 15 8.96 -9.96 10.22
CA SER A 15 8.54 -10.92 9.20
C SER A 15 7.58 -10.32 8.16
N GLU A 16 6.81 -9.30 8.53
CA GLU A 16 5.85 -8.64 7.65
C GLU A 16 6.50 -7.92 6.48
N PHE A 17 7.69 -7.35 6.67
CA PHE A 17 8.47 -6.77 5.57
C PHE A 17 8.70 -7.78 4.45
N ARG A 18 9.11 -9.00 4.82
CA ARG A 18 9.37 -10.08 3.87
C ARG A 18 8.06 -10.57 3.26
N ARG A 19 7.03 -10.78 4.07
CA ARG A 19 5.72 -11.25 3.63
C ARG A 19 5.08 -10.30 2.61
N MET A 20 5.12 -8.99 2.89
CA MET A 20 4.55 -7.95 2.03
C MET A 20 5.28 -7.87 0.68
N ARG A 21 6.62 -7.85 0.68
CA ARG A 21 7.41 -7.85 -0.57
C ARG A 21 7.13 -9.10 -1.42
N LYS A 22 7.08 -10.28 -0.80
CA LYS A 22 6.77 -11.53 -1.50
C LYS A 22 5.35 -11.55 -2.06
N ARG A 23 4.37 -10.97 -1.36
CA ARG A 23 2.99 -10.85 -1.85
C ARG A 23 2.93 -9.99 -3.11
N ILE A 24 3.56 -8.81 -3.09
CA ILE A 24 3.59 -7.90 -4.25
C ILE A 24 4.26 -8.58 -5.44
N ALA A 25 5.39 -9.27 -5.23
CA ALA A 25 6.07 -10.00 -6.29
C ALA A 25 5.15 -11.02 -6.99
N ARG A 26 4.42 -11.83 -6.21
CA ARG A 26 3.47 -12.81 -6.76
C ARG A 26 2.35 -12.16 -7.57
N LEU A 27 1.78 -11.05 -7.09
CA LEU A 27 0.75 -10.31 -7.81
C LEU A 27 1.26 -9.78 -9.16
N LEU A 28 2.49 -9.26 -9.19
CA LEU A 28 3.11 -8.77 -10.41
C LEU A 28 3.44 -9.90 -11.40
N THR A 29 3.80 -11.09 -10.90
CA THR A 29 3.98 -12.28 -11.74
C THR A 29 2.69 -12.66 -12.45
N VAL A 30 1.59 -12.80 -11.71
CA VAL A 30 0.26 -13.13 -12.29
C VAL A 30 -0.19 -12.07 -13.29
N LYS A 31 0.04 -10.78 -12.99
CA LYS A 31 -0.25 -9.70 -13.94
C LYS A 31 0.55 -9.88 -15.24
N ARG A 32 1.84 -10.22 -15.14
CA ARG A 32 2.68 -10.40 -16.31
C ARG A 32 2.31 -11.62 -17.14
N GLU A 33 1.88 -12.70 -16.51
CA GLU A 33 1.36 -13.90 -17.19
C GLU A 33 0.13 -13.54 -18.05
N ARG A 34 -0.82 -12.77 -17.51
CA ARG A 34 -1.98 -12.26 -18.27
C ARG A 34 -1.58 -11.37 -19.44
N GLU A 35 -0.61 -10.47 -19.25
CA GLU A 35 -0.08 -9.66 -20.36
C GLU A 35 0.57 -10.54 -21.46
N ILE A 36 1.12 -11.70 -21.11
CA ILE A 36 1.68 -12.64 -22.10
C ILE A 36 0.55 -13.36 -22.85
N GLU A 37 -0.52 -13.76 -22.16
CA GLU A 37 -1.73 -14.34 -22.77
C GLU A 37 -2.38 -13.37 -23.78
N GLU A 38 -2.39 -12.07 -23.47
CA GLU A 38 -2.84 -11.00 -24.36
C GLU A 38 -1.88 -10.71 -25.55
N GLY A 39 -0.75 -11.41 -25.62
CA GLY A 39 0.25 -11.24 -26.70
C GLY A 39 1.15 -10.01 -26.55
N ILE A 40 1.21 -9.38 -25.36
CA ILE A 40 2.01 -8.17 -25.15
C ILE A 40 3.50 -8.50 -24.99
N GLY A 41 4.28 -8.07 -25.97
CA GLY A 41 5.74 -8.16 -25.96
C GLY A 41 6.42 -7.34 -24.85
N LYS A 42 7.67 -7.69 -24.53
CA LYS A 42 8.45 -7.08 -23.43
C LYS A 42 8.59 -5.55 -23.52
N ARG A 43 8.74 -5.01 -24.73
CA ARG A 43 8.93 -3.55 -24.93
C ARG A 43 7.66 -2.76 -24.67
N LEU A 44 6.51 -3.26 -25.10
CA LEU A 44 5.21 -2.64 -24.87
C LEU A 44 4.84 -2.69 -23.39
N SER A 45 5.00 -3.85 -22.73
CA SER A 45 4.80 -4.00 -21.29
C SER A 45 5.62 -2.97 -20.48
N ARG A 46 6.89 -2.74 -20.82
CA ARG A 46 7.73 -1.71 -20.17
C ARG A 46 7.22 -0.28 -20.41
N LYS A 47 6.70 0.04 -21.60
CA LYS A 47 6.13 1.37 -21.88
C LYS A 47 4.89 1.60 -21.02
N PHE A 48 3.99 0.62 -20.96
CA PHE A 48 2.78 0.69 -20.13
C PHE A 48 3.11 0.76 -18.63
N ASP A 49 4.06 -0.05 -18.14
CA ASP A 49 4.50 0.00 -16.74
C ASP A 49 5.08 1.38 -16.37
N ARG A 50 5.89 1.98 -17.24
CA ARG A 50 6.43 3.33 -17.02
C ARG A 50 5.33 4.40 -17.04
N GLN A 51 4.39 4.32 -17.98
CA GLN A 51 3.26 5.24 -18.06
C GLN A 51 2.38 5.14 -16.81
N TRP A 52 2.04 3.91 -16.41
CA TRP A 52 1.27 3.65 -15.21
C TRP A 52 1.95 4.20 -13.96
N LYS A 53 3.25 3.93 -13.77
CA LYS A 53 4.02 4.46 -12.62
C LYS A 53 4.05 5.98 -12.54
N ARG A 54 4.03 6.68 -13.68
CA ARG A 54 3.95 8.15 -13.72
C ARG A 54 2.58 8.67 -13.29
N SER A 55 1.50 7.93 -13.57
CA SER A 55 0.13 8.32 -13.21
C SER A 55 -0.27 8.02 -11.76
N ILE A 56 0.59 7.37 -10.96
CA ILE A 56 0.24 6.99 -9.59
C ILE A 56 0.22 8.23 -8.69
N ILE A 57 -0.97 8.61 -8.23
CA ILE A 57 -1.15 9.61 -7.18
C ILE A 57 -0.95 8.92 -5.82
N VAL A 58 -0.04 9.45 -5.00
CA VAL A 58 0.23 8.92 -3.66
C VAL A 58 -0.98 9.17 -2.76
N ARG A 59 -1.55 8.10 -2.21
CA ARG A 59 -2.64 8.14 -1.24
C ARG A 59 -2.21 7.43 0.04
N PRO A 60 -2.66 7.88 1.23
CA PRO A 60 -2.41 7.14 2.45
C PRO A 60 -3.13 5.78 2.39
N PRO A 61 -2.55 4.73 2.99
CA PRO A 61 -3.12 3.40 2.95
C PRO A 61 -4.49 3.37 3.66
N PRO A 62 -5.48 2.60 3.15
CA PRO A 62 -6.83 2.57 3.72
C PRO A 62 -6.87 2.15 5.20
N SER A 63 -5.95 1.30 5.64
CA SER A 63 -5.83 0.89 7.05
C SER A 63 -5.58 2.07 7.98
N LEU A 64 -4.82 3.08 7.53
CA LEU A 64 -4.56 4.28 8.33
C LEU A 64 -5.70 5.28 8.26
N LYS A 65 -6.32 5.45 7.09
CA LYS A 65 -7.50 6.34 6.99
C LYS A 65 -8.57 5.94 8.00
N LYS A 66 -8.84 4.64 8.09
CA LYS A 66 -9.80 4.10 9.07
C LYS A 66 -9.39 4.36 10.51
N LEU A 67 -8.12 4.14 10.86
CA LEU A 67 -7.62 4.41 12.22
C LEU A 67 -7.68 5.90 12.56
N GLN A 68 -7.37 6.79 11.61
CA GLN A 68 -7.48 8.23 11.80
C GLN A 68 -8.93 8.72 11.90
N GLU A 69 -9.83 8.11 11.13
CA GLU A 69 -11.28 8.36 11.21
C GLU A 69 -11.86 7.88 12.55
N GLU A 70 -11.40 6.73 13.06
CA GLU A 70 -11.79 6.17 14.36
C GLU A 70 -11.23 6.99 15.54
N GLU A 71 -9.96 7.41 15.48
CA GLU A 71 -9.33 8.28 16.48
C GLU A 71 -9.99 9.66 16.52
N ALA A 72 -10.25 10.28 15.36
CA ALA A 72 -10.94 11.57 15.29
C ALA A 72 -12.40 11.48 15.80
N ALA A 73 -13.09 10.37 15.56
CA ALA A 73 -14.43 10.15 16.11
C ALA A 73 -14.41 9.94 17.63
N ALA A 74 -13.38 9.27 18.16
CA ALA A 74 -13.20 9.10 19.61
C ALA A 74 -12.89 10.43 20.31
N GLU A 75 -12.01 11.26 19.73
CA GLU A 75 -11.70 12.60 20.25
C GLU A 75 -12.93 13.52 20.23
N ALA A 76 -13.73 13.48 19.16
CA ALA A 76 -14.99 14.24 19.09
C ALA A 76 -16.02 13.76 20.14
N ALA A 77 -16.08 12.47 20.43
CA ALA A 77 -16.96 11.91 21.46
C ALA A 77 -16.50 12.24 22.90
N GLU A 78 -15.19 12.30 23.14
CA GLU A 78 -14.59 12.77 24.40
C GLU A 78 -14.84 14.28 24.60
N ALA A 79 -14.65 15.09 23.55
CA ALA A 79 -14.94 16.53 23.57
C ALA A 79 -16.43 16.82 23.81
N ALA A 80 -17.35 16.00 23.29
CA ALA A 80 -18.78 16.13 23.52
C ALA A 80 -19.24 15.64 24.90
N LYS A 81 -18.47 14.78 25.58
CA LYS A 81 -18.74 14.34 26.96
C LYS A 81 -18.16 15.27 28.03
N SER A 82 -17.19 16.10 27.64
CA SER A 82 -16.51 17.06 28.52
C SER A 82 -17.09 18.48 28.42
N ALA A 83 -18.10 18.70 27.59
CA ALA A 83 -18.92 19.91 27.48
C ALA A 83 -20.32 19.69 28.08
#